data_AF-A0AA88LDG2-F1
#
_entry.id   AF-A0AA88LDG2-F1
#
_cell.length_a   1.000
_cell.length_b   1.000
_cell.length_c   1.000
_cell.angle_alpha   90.00
_cell.angle_beta   90.00
_cell.angle_gamma   90.00
#
_symmetry.space_group_name_H-M   'P 1'
#
loop_
_entity.id
_entity.type
_entity.pdbx_description
1 polymer ?
#
loop_
_entity_poly.entity_id
_entity_poly.type
_entity_poly.pdbx_seq_one_letter_code
_entity_poly.pdbx_strand_id
1 'polypeptide(L)' 'MDRYGLVILALLEVRLKGADSLILVKGFTILHSGTEKKREAGVAIMLSTSASRALIKRTPINERIIEARFRG' A
#
# COMPACT_ATOMS: atom_id res chain seq x y z
N MET A 1 3.14 12.25 -3.17
CA MET A 1 1.69 12.48 -3.08
C MET A 1 1.39 13.95 -3.33
N ASP A 2 1.63 14.85 -2.39
CA ASP A 2 1.18 16.26 -2.44
C ASP A 2 1.68 17.06 -3.64
N ARG A 3 3.00 17.07 -3.90
CA ARG A 3 3.61 17.86 -5.00
C ARG A 3 2.96 17.57 -6.36
N TYR A 4 2.55 16.33 -6.58
CA TYR A 4 2.02 15.85 -7.86
C TYR A 4 0.51 15.58 -7.80
N GLY A 5 -0.17 15.94 -6.70
CA GLY A 5 -1.60 15.69 -6.52
C GLY A 5 -2.00 14.21 -6.57
N LEU A 6 -1.08 13.28 -6.24
CA LEU A 6 -1.35 11.85 -6.34
C LEU A 6 -2.27 11.40 -5.20
N VAL A 7 -3.33 10.69 -5.57
CA VAL A 7 -4.31 10.09 -4.65
C VAL A 7 -3.93 8.65 -4.30
N ILE A 8 -3.35 7.93 -5.27
CA ILE A 8 -2.84 6.57 -5.14
C ILE A 8 -1.47 6.49 -5.82
N LEU A 9 -0.51 5.81 -5.20
CA LEU A 9 0.81 5.53 -5.77
C LEU A 9 1.17 4.06 -5.53
N ALA A 10 1.46 3.32 -6.61
CA ALA A 10 1.98 1.96 -6.52
C ALA A 10 3.51 1.97 -6.37
N LEU A 11 4.03 1.10 -5.52
CA LEU A 11 5.45 0.95 -5.23
C LEU A 11 5.84 -0.52 -5.41
N LEU A 12 6.95 -0.75 -6.11
CA LEU A 12 7.54 -2.06 -6.32
C LEU A 12 8.84 -2.18 -5.52
N GLU A 13 9.26 -3.41 -5.22
CA GLU A 13 10.50 -3.71 -4.50
C GLU A 13 10.63 -2.98 -3.16
N VAL A 14 9.52 -2.90 -2.39
CA VAL A 14 9.51 -2.15 -1.12
C VAL A 14 10.28 -2.84 0.00
N ARG A 15 10.59 -4.13 -0.13
CA ARG A 15 11.39 -4.95 0.82
C ARG A 15 10.86 -4.93 2.26
N LEU A 16 9.58 -4.63 2.43
CA LEU A 16 8.86 -4.76 3.68
C LEU A 16 8.48 -6.22 3.91
N LYS A 17 8.60 -6.67 5.15
CA LYS A 17 8.22 -8.04 5.52
C LYS A 17 6.72 -8.11 5.80
N GLY A 18 6.15 -9.27 5.49
CA GLY A 18 4.75 -9.60 5.72
C GLY A 18 3.79 -8.67 4.99
N ALA A 19 2.54 -8.67 5.44
CA ALA A 19 1.46 -7.97 4.77
C ALA A 19 0.60 -7.16 5.74
N ASP A 20 0.88 -5.86 5.88
CA ASP A 20 0.12 -4.97 6.77
C ASP A 20 -0.25 -3.60 6.14
N SER A 21 -0.98 -2.79 6.91
CA SER A 21 -1.33 -1.41 6.65
C SER A 21 -0.63 -0.49 7.66
N LEU A 22 0.14 0.47 7.16
CA LEU A 22 0.90 1.41 7.98
C LEU A 22 0.35 2.83 7.76
N ILE A 23 -0.05 3.50 8.84
CA ILE A 23 -0.40 4.93 8.78
C ILE A 23 0.89 5.72 8.93
N LEU A 24 1.18 6.56 7.94
CA LEU A 24 2.34 7.44 7.92
C LEU A 24 2.02 8.83 8.45
N VAL A 25 3.07 9.62 8.65
CA VAL A 25 2.98 11.05 8.91
C VAL A 25 2.12 11.75 7.85
N LYS A 26 1.38 12.79 8.27
CA LYS A 26 0.43 13.55 7.42
C LYS A 26 -0.77 12.74 6.90
N GLY A 27 -1.06 11.57 7.47
CA GLY A 27 -2.31 10.84 7.23
C GLY A 27 -2.34 10.05 5.91
N PHE A 28 -1.17 9.73 5.35
CA PHE A 28 -1.05 8.75 4.27
C PHE A 28 -1.11 7.33 4.82
N THR A 29 -1.57 6.38 4.00
CA THR A 29 -1.62 4.96 4.37
C THR A 29 -0.81 4.15 3.38
N ILE A 30 0.10 3.29 3.85
CA ILE A 30 0.77 2.28 3.02
C ILE A 30 0.10 0.95 3.24
N LEU A 31 -0.40 0.34 2.17
CA LEU A 31 -0.81 -1.06 2.12
C LEU A 31 0.33 -1.85 1.51
N HIS A 32 0.96 -2.81 2.21
CA HIS A 32 2.08 -3.57 1.64
C HIS A 32 1.85 -5.08 1.63
N SER A 33 2.50 -5.80 0.73
CA SER A 33 2.56 -7.26 0.74
C SER A 33 3.96 -7.68 0.35
N GLY A 34 4.63 -8.41 1.23
CA GLY A 34 5.99 -8.92 1.03
C GLY A 34 6.18 -10.25 1.75
N THR A 35 7.39 -10.80 1.67
CA THR A 35 7.67 -12.11 2.28
C THR A 35 7.77 -12.01 3.81
N GLU A 36 7.41 -13.08 4.53
CA GLU A 36 7.48 -13.10 6.00
C GLU A 36 8.92 -13.11 6.54
N LYS A 37 9.84 -13.76 5.82
CA LYS A 37 11.17 -14.08 6.34
C LYS A 37 12.27 -13.14 5.84
N LYS A 38 12.20 -12.71 4.58
CA LYS A 38 13.28 -11.98 3.90
C LYS A 38 12.85 -10.58 3.47
N ARG A 39 13.81 -9.65 3.43
CA ARG A 39 13.62 -8.28 2.90
C ARG A 39 13.93 -8.23 1.40
N GLU A 40 13.21 -9.03 0.64
CA GLU A 40 13.30 -9.15 -0.82
C GLU A 40 11.93 -9.00 -1.45
N ALA A 41 11.87 -8.59 -2.72
CA ALA A 41 10.63 -8.30 -3.42
C ALA A 41 9.74 -7.31 -2.62
N GLY A 42 8.43 -7.51 -2.67
CA GLY A 42 7.44 -6.74 -1.95
C GLY A 42 6.83 -5.65 -2.80
N VAL A 43 5.52 -5.50 -2.69
CA VAL A 43 4.75 -4.44 -3.35
C VAL A 43 3.98 -3.64 -2.31
N ALA A 44 3.71 -2.38 -2.63
CA ALA A 44 2.84 -1.56 -1.80
C ALA A 44 2.00 -0.57 -2.62
N ILE A 45 0.92 -0.11 -2.00
CA ILE A 45 0.09 0.99 -2.48
C ILE A 45 0.10 2.06 -1.39
N MET A 46 0.57 3.25 -1.71
CA MET A 46 0.45 4.43 -0.85
C MET A 46 -0.82 5.20 -1.21
N LEU A 47 -1.61 5.54 -0.20
CA LEU A 47 -2.92 6.17 -0.31
C LEU A 47 -2.92 7.54 0.36
N SER A 48 -3.58 8.51 -0.26
CA SER A 48 -3.96 9.75 0.40
C SER A 48 -5.01 9.47 1.49
N THR A 49 -5.27 10.46 2.35
CA THR A 49 -6.34 10.35 3.34
C THR A 49 -7.71 10.13 2.69
N SER A 50 -7.99 10.74 1.53
CA SER A 50 -9.24 10.52 0.79
C SER A 50 -9.34 9.09 0.25
N ALA A 51 -8.29 8.58 -0.38
CA ALA A 51 -8.26 7.21 -0.88
C ALA A 51 -8.36 6.16 0.24
N SER A 52 -7.67 6.40 1.36
CA SER A 52 -7.73 5.52 2.53
C SER A 52 -9.14 5.45 3.13
N ARG A 53 -9.92 6.54 3.12
CA ARG A 53 -11.31 6.54 3.57
C ARG A 53 -12.25 5.82 2.59
N ALA A 54 -11.91 5.82 1.30
CA ALA A 54 -12.65 5.09 0.28
C ALA A 54 -12.27 3.60 0.22
N LEU A 55 -11.20 3.16 0.88
CA LEU A 55 -10.75 1.77 0.86
C LEU A 55 -11.82 0.85 1.49
N ILE A 56 -12.33 -0.09 0.70
CA ILE A 56 -13.28 -1.12 1.15
C ILE A 56 -12.54 -2.37 1.58
N LYS A 57 -11.57 -2.81 0.78
CA LYS A 57 -10.86 -4.06 1.00
C LYS A 57 -9.44 -3.97 0.48
N ARG A 58 -8.52 -4.56 1.24
CA ARG A 58 -7.16 -4.89 0.80
C ARG A 58 -7.04 -6.41 0.77
N THR A 59 -6.44 -6.94 -0.29
CA THR A 59 -6.15 -8.37 -0.43
C THR A 59 -4.67 -8.54 -0.82
N PRO A 60 -3.79 -8.94 0.12
CA PRO A 60 -2.42 -9.31 -0.23
C PRO A 60 -2.44 -10.67 -0.94
N ILE A 61 -2.03 -10.71 -2.21
CA ILE A 61 -2.05 -11.96 -3.00
C ILE A 61 -0.71 -12.70 -2.83
N ASN A 62 0.41 -11.99 -3.03
CA ASN A 62 1.77 -12.49 -2.79
C ASN A 62 2.76 -11.31 -2.76
N GLU A 63 4.06 -11.58 -2.63
CA GLU A 63 5.11 -10.56 -2.57
C GLU A 63 5.28 -9.71 -3.83
N ARG A 64 4.56 -10.02 -4.91
CA ARG A 64 4.56 -9.29 -6.19
C ARG A 64 3.21 -8.69 -6.56
N ILE A 65 2.13 -9.03 -5.84
CA ILE A 65 0.77 -8.63 -6.19
C ILE A 65 -0.02 -8.28 -4.92
N ILE A 66 -0.61 -7.09 -4.93
CA ILE A 66 -1.55 -6.61 -3.92
C ILE A 66 -2.77 -6.00 -4.62
N GLU A 67 -3.96 -6.31 -4.12
CA GLU A 67 -5.21 -5.75 -4.60
C GLU A 67 -5.80 -4.80 -3.56
N ALA A 68 -6.36 -3.67 -4.03
CA ALA A 68 -7.12 -2.74 -3.21
C ALA A 68 -8.42 -2.35 -3.93
N ARG A 69 -9.56 -2.53 -3.24
CA ARG A 69 -10.88 -2.14 -3.71
C ARG A 69 -11.34 -0.88 -3.02
N PHE A 70 -11.79 0.10 -3.79
CA PHE A 70 -12.26 1.40 -3.30
C PHE A 70 -13.76 1.58 -3.58
N ARG A 71 -14.41 2.42 -2.76
CA ARG A 71 -15.75 2.95 -3.00
C ARG A 71 -15.63 4.11 -4.00
N GLY A 72 -16.42 4.05 -5.07
CA GLY A 72 -16.59 5.14 -6.04
C GLY A 72 -17.52 6.23 -5.54
#